data_AF-A0A0L0LSD0-F1
#
_entry.id   AF-A0A0L0LSD0-F1
#
_cell.length_a   1.000
_cell.length_b   1.000
_cell.length_c   1.000
_cell.angle_alpha   90.00
_cell.angle_beta   90.00
_cell.angle_gamma   90.00
#
_symmetry.space_group_name_H-M   'P 1'
#
loop_
_entity.id
_entity.type
_entity.pdbx_description
1 polymer ?
#
loop_
_entity_poly.entity_id
_entity_poly.type
_entity_poly.pdbx_seq_one_letter_code
_entity_poly.pdbx_strand_id
1 'polypeptide(L)'
;MSQEIEIGLGKKGRLGYALDDVAIVPSRRTRDPEDVSTSWQIDAYEFDVPVIGAPMDSVTSPATAIAMGKMGALGVLDLEGLWTRYEDPTSLLDEIAGLPAEEATTRIQQIYAEPVKPELITQRLHEIRNAGVTVAGALSPQRTQQFYSTVVDAGVDLFVIRGTVVSAEHVSSGQEPLNLKKFIYDLDVPVIVGGASNYTAALHLMRTGAAGVLVGFGGGAVSATRQTIGVQAPMATAIADVAEARRDYMDESGGRYVQVIADGGMGDSGSFVKALALGADAVMLGAPLARATEAPGKGTHWGAEARHQTLPRGYRTTVGTVGSLEQVLFGPSHEADGKTNFIGALKRAMASTGYVDVKNFQRCGMVVNPYSSR
;
A
#
# COMPACT_ATOMS: atom_id res chain seq x y z
N MET A 1 -1.80 -0.44 -29.29
CA MET A 1 -3.13 0.20 -29.18
C MET A 1 -3.93 -0.56 -28.13
N SER A 2 -4.44 0.12 -27.12
CA SER A 2 -5.36 -0.49 -26.14
C SER A 2 -6.63 -0.95 -26.86
N GLN A 3 -7.10 -2.16 -26.59
CA GLN A 3 -8.41 -2.61 -27.07
C GLN A 3 -9.50 -1.80 -26.36
N GLU A 4 -10.21 -0.97 -27.12
CA GLU A 4 -11.44 -0.31 -26.68
C GLU A 4 -12.64 -1.17 -27.09
N ILE A 5 -13.56 -1.35 -26.15
CA ILE A 5 -14.81 -2.08 -26.34
C ILE A 5 -15.95 -1.07 -26.31
N GLU A 6 -16.87 -1.16 -27.26
CA GLU A 6 -18.09 -0.37 -27.23
C GLU A 6 -19.00 -0.86 -26.10
N ILE A 7 -19.36 0.04 -25.18
CA ILE A 7 -20.31 -0.23 -24.10
C ILE A 7 -21.73 0.05 -24.60
N GLY A 8 -21.87 1.08 -25.43
CA GLY A 8 -23.09 1.47 -26.11
C GLY A 8 -22.81 2.63 -27.06
N LEU A 9 -23.83 3.07 -27.78
CA LEU A 9 -23.70 4.15 -28.76
C LEU A 9 -23.06 5.40 -28.12
N GLY A 10 -21.89 5.80 -28.63
CA GLY A 10 -21.16 6.98 -28.15
C GLY A 10 -20.34 6.77 -26.87
N LYS A 11 -20.26 5.55 -26.32
CA LYS A 11 -19.46 5.24 -25.13
C LYS A 11 -18.59 4.00 -25.35
N LYS A 12 -17.29 4.18 -25.15
CA LYS A 12 -16.29 3.10 -25.15
C LYS A 12 -15.66 2.95 -23.78
N GLY A 13 -15.18 1.76 -23.50
CA GLY A 13 -14.34 1.45 -22.33
C GLY A 13 -13.07 0.76 -22.77
N ARG A 14 -11.96 1.10 -22.13
CA ARG A 14 -10.72 0.33 -22.24
C ARG A 14 -10.86 -0.95 -21.43
N LEU A 15 -10.49 -2.09 -22.00
CA LEU A 15 -10.40 -3.34 -21.25
C LEU A 15 -9.26 -3.26 -20.23
N GLY A 16 -9.54 -3.61 -18.98
CA GLY A 16 -8.58 -3.65 -17.88
C GLY A 16 -8.63 -4.98 -17.15
N TYR A 17 -7.50 -5.37 -16.55
CA TYR A 17 -7.28 -6.67 -15.93
C TYR A 17 -6.96 -6.53 -14.44
N ALA A 18 -7.59 -7.36 -13.61
CA ALA A 18 -7.20 -7.57 -12.23
C ALA A 18 -5.95 -8.46 -12.16
N LEU A 19 -5.36 -8.57 -10.97
CA LEU A 19 -4.23 -9.50 -10.76
C LEU A 19 -4.63 -10.94 -11.04
N ASP A 20 -5.89 -11.31 -10.76
CA ASP A 20 -6.40 -12.66 -11.04
C ASP A 20 -6.57 -12.95 -12.52
N ASP A 21 -6.62 -11.94 -13.38
CA ASP A 21 -6.78 -12.16 -14.83
C ASP A 21 -5.46 -12.45 -15.56
N VAL A 22 -4.33 -12.43 -14.84
CA VAL A 22 -2.99 -12.57 -15.42
C VAL A 22 -2.16 -13.63 -14.70
N ALA A 23 -1.23 -14.24 -15.43
CA ALA A 23 -0.30 -15.22 -14.90
C ALA A 23 1.12 -15.00 -15.44
N ILE A 24 2.12 -15.35 -14.62
CA ILE A 24 3.54 -15.32 -14.98
C ILE A 24 3.88 -16.58 -15.76
N VAL A 25 4.66 -16.43 -16.83
CA VAL A 25 5.16 -17.51 -17.67
C VAL A 25 6.66 -17.71 -17.39
N PRO A 26 7.09 -18.92 -17.02
CA PRO A 26 8.51 -19.21 -16.79
C PRO A 26 9.39 -18.94 -18.01
N SER A 27 10.61 -18.44 -17.77
CA SER A 27 11.62 -18.33 -18.82
C SER A 27 12.33 -19.67 -19.06
N ARG A 28 13.30 -19.70 -19.98
CA ARG A 28 14.03 -20.92 -20.35
C ARG A 28 14.94 -21.48 -19.23
N ARG A 29 15.33 -20.68 -18.24
CA ARG A 29 16.30 -21.07 -17.21
C ARG A 29 15.71 -20.89 -15.82
N THR A 30 16.07 -21.77 -14.90
CA THR A 30 15.78 -21.66 -13.48
C THR A 30 17.03 -21.22 -12.71
N ARG A 31 16.84 -20.72 -11.50
CA ARG A 31 17.87 -20.37 -10.51
C ARG A 31 17.58 -21.08 -9.19
N ASP A 32 18.53 -21.03 -8.26
CA ASP A 32 18.30 -21.45 -6.89
C ASP A 32 17.64 -20.28 -6.11
N PRO A 33 16.60 -20.51 -5.30
CA PRO A 33 15.95 -19.46 -4.51
C PRO A 33 16.89 -18.69 -3.57
N GLU A 34 17.98 -19.32 -3.15
CA GLU A 34 19.01 -18.75 -2.28
C GLU A 34 19.83 -17.66 -3.00
N ASP A 35 19.93 -17.71 -4.33
CA ASP A 35 20.62 -16.71 -5.16
C ASP A 35 19.75 -15.47 -5.42
N VAL A 36 18.49 -15.48 -4.99
CA VAL A 36 17.53 -14.42 -5.27
C VAL A 36 17.59 -13.33 -4.19
N SER A 37 17.89 -12.11 -4.61
CA SER A 37 17.74 -10.91 -3.79
C SER A 37 16.30 -10.40 -3.79
N THR A 38 15.82 -10.05 -2.60
CA THR A 38 14.55 -9.35 -2.38
C THR A 38 14.75 -7.92 -1.89
N SER A 39 15.98 -7.42 -1.87
CA SER A 39 16.29 -6.09 -1.39
C SER A 39 15.52 -5.02 -2.16
N TRP A 40 15.01 -4.04 -1.43
CA TRP A 40 14.34 -2.87 -1.98
C TRP A 40 15.01 -1.61 -1.46
N GLN A 41 15.17 -0.63 -2.35
CA GLN A 41 15.76 0.67 -2.00
C GLN A 41 14.82 1.78 -2.46
N ILE A 42 14.62 2.77 -1.59
CA ILE A 42 13.94 4.02 -1.92
C ILE A 42 14.74 5.17 -1.33
N ASP A 43 15.16 6.10 -2.19
CA ASP A 43 16.05 7.19 -1.81
C ASP A 43 17.32 6.64 -1.11
N ALA A 44 17.68 7.16 0.06
CA ALA A 44 18.80 6.68 0.87
C ALA A 44 18.49 5.44 1.74
N TYR A 45 17.26 4.91 1.73
CA TYR A 45 16.83 3.84 2.62
C TYR A 45 16.81 2.48 1.93
N GLU A 46 17.44 1.50 2.57
CA GLU A 46 17.51 0.11 2.12
C GLU A 46 16.68 -0.80 3.03
N PHE A 47 16.02 -1.78 2.42
CA PHE A 47 15.16 -2.77 3.04
C PHE A 47 15.51 -4.16 2.48
N ASP A 48 15.42 -5.20 3.31
CA ASP A 48 15.72 -6.58 2.90
C ASP A 48 14.62 -7.19 2.03
N VAL A 49 13.41 -6.65 2.14
CA VAL A 49 12.21 -7.12 1.45
C VAL A 49 11.39 -5.97 0.87
N PRO A 50 10.68 -6.18 -0.26
CA PRO A 50 9.94 -5.13 -0.95
C PRO A 50 8.52 -4.99 -0.35
N VAL A 51 8.43 -4.89 0.98
CA VAL A 51 7.18 -4.93 1.73
C VAL A 51 7.03 -3.66 2.57
N ILE A 52 5.86 -3.04 2.43
CA ILE A 52 5.43 -1.89 3.22
C ILE A 52 4.16 -2.28 4.00
N GLY A 53 4.10 -1.99 5.29
CA GLY A 53 2.91 -2.16 6.12
C GLY A 53 1.90 -1.07 5.83
N ALA A 54 0.67 -1.43 5.50
CA ALA A 54 -0.36 -0.44 5.23
C ALA A 54 -0.65 0.41 6.48
N PRO A 55 -0.78 1.75 6.34
CA PRO A 55 -1.14 2.63 7.45
C PRO A 55 -2.62 2.47 7.76
N MET A 56 -2.94 1.45 8.54
CA MET A 56 -4.27 1.11 9.02
C MET A 56 -4.14 0.59 10.44
N ASP A 57 -4.92 1.10 11.39
CA ASP A 57 -4.77 0.72 12.80
C ASP A 57 -5.00 -0.77 13.07
N SER A 58 -5.75 -1.46 12.19
CA SER A 58 -5.93 -2.91 12.26
C SER A 58 -4.68 -3.72 11.91
N VAL A 59 -3.65 -3.08 11.36
CA VAL A 59 -2.40 -3.68 10.87
C VAL A 59 -1.19 -3.10 11.61
N THR A 60 -1.06 -1.78 11.56
CA THR A 60 0.18 -1.09 11.94
C THR A 60 -0.03 -0.30 13.23
N SER A 61 0.47 -0.85 14.34
CA SER A 61 0.74 -0.15 15.58
C SER A 61 2.22 0.26 15.63
N PRO A 62 2.65 1.10 16.59
CA PRO A 62 4.08 1.30 16.84
C PRO A 62 4.83 -0.03 17.01
N ALA A 63 4.26 -0.98 17.77
CA ALA A 63 4.86 -2.28 18.00
C ALA A 63 5.00 -3.13 16.73
N THR A 64 3.97 -3.21 15.88
CA THR A 64 4.07 -3.98 14.63
C THR A 64 4.92 -3.27 13.58
N ALA A 65 4.93 -1.93 13.53
CA ALA A 65 5.86 -1.17 12.69
C ALA A 65 7.32 -1.47 13.05
N ILE A 66 7.64 -1.50 14.35
CA ILE A 66 8.96 -1.86 14.86
C ILE A 66 9.30 -3.32 14.51
N ALA A 67 8.36 -4.26 14.70
CA ALA A 67 8.58 -5.66 14.37
C ALA A 67 8.87 -5.85 12.87
N MET A 68 8.13 -5.19 12.00
CA MET A 68 8.38 -5.17 10.55
C MET A 68 9.75 -4.58 10.21
N GLY A 69 10.10 -3.45 10.83
CA GLY A 69 11.40 -2.79 10.65
C GLY A 69 12.58 -3.71 10.99
N LYS A 70 12.48 -4.45 12.10
CA LYS A 70 13.50 -5.44 12.51
C LYS A 70 13.59 -6.65 11.57
N MET A 71 12.56 -6.90 10.78
CA MET A 71 12.53 -7.96 9.76
C MET A 71 12.91 -7.43 8.36
N GLY A 72 13.41 -6.19 8.25
CA GLY A 72 13.84 -5.59 6.99
C GLY A 72 12.70 -5.11 6.08
N ALA A 73 11.49 -4.98 6.60
CA ALA A 73 10.35 -4.36 5.92
C ALA A 73 10.11 -2.93 6.43
N LEU A 74 9.27 -2.14 5.74
CA LEU A 74 8.90 -0.79 6.19
C LEU A 74 7.53 -0.80 6.88
N GLY A 75 7.45 -0.46 8.16
CA GLY A 75 6.18 -0.20 8.84
C GLY A 75 5.74 1.26 8.69
N VAL A 76 4.52 1.52 8.22
CA VAL A 76 3.98 2.89 8.07
C VAL A 76 2.82 3.12 9.02
N LEU A 77 2.97 4.04 9.97
CA LEU A 77 1.92 4.36 10.94
C LEU A 77 0.82 5.24 10.32
N ASP A 78 -0.47 4.95 10.60
CA ASP A 78 -1.56 5.89 10.28
C ASP A 78 -1.54 7.05 11.28
N LEU A 79 -1.07 8.22 10.85
CA LEU A 79 -0.98 9.40 11.71
C LEU A 79 -2.33 10.10 11.91
N GLU A 80 -3.39 9.59 11.27
CA GLU A 80 -4.77 9.95 11.55
C GLU A 80 -5.55 8.83 12.23
N GLY A 81 -4.84 7.74 12.61
CA GLY A 81 -5.39 6.57 13.24
C GLY A 81 -5.76 6.78 14.71
N LEU A 82 -6.02 5.70 15.45
CA LEU A 82 -6.29 5.76 16.88
C LEU A 82 -5.04 6.03 17.70
N TRP A 83 -3.86 5.61 17.21
CA TRP A 83 -2.56 5.81 17.89
C TRP A 83 -2.19 7.28 18.08
N THR A 84 -2.80 8.19 17.32
CA THR A 84 -2.61 9.64 17.42
C THR A 84 -3.84 10.39 17.93
N ARG A 85 -4.89 9.69 18.36
CA ARG A 85 -6.10 10.25 18.99
C ARG A 85 -6.19 9.92 20.47
N TYR A 86 -5.63 8.78 20.87
CA TYR A 86 -5.69 8.26 22.23
C TYR A 86 -4.29 7.92 22.76
N GLU A 87 -4.07 8.18 24.06
CA GLU A 87 -2.81 7.79 24.73
C GLU A 87 -2.61 6.28 24.72
N ASP A 88 -3.69 5.51 24.89
CA ASP A 88 -3.73 4.06 24.71
C ASP A 88 -5.02 3.66 23.98
N PRO A 89 -4.96 3.32 22.68
CA PRO A 89 -6.13 2.89 21.91
C PRO A 89 -6.43 1.39 22.02
N THR A 90 -5.67 0.61 22.82
CA THR A 90 -5.73 -0.87 22.78
C THR A 90 -7.13 -1.42 23.07
N SER A 91 -7.81 -0.89 24.08
CA SER A 91 -9.18 -1.31 24.42
C SER A 91 -10.20 -0.98 23.33
N LEU A 92 -10.01 0.13 22.62
CA LEU A 92 -10.86 0.55 21.50
C LEU A 92 -10.62 -0.30 20.25
N LEU A 93 -9.37 -0.70 20.01
CA LEU A 93 -9.04 -1.64 18.93
C LEU A 93 -9.64 -3.02 19.20
N ASP A 94 -9.59 -3.49 20.45
CA ASP A 94 -10.21 -4.73 20.89
C ASP A 94 -11.74 -4.69 20.76
N GLU A 95 -12.34 -3.56 21.12
CA GLU A 95 -13.76 -3.31 20.90
C GLU A 95 -14.08 -3.41 19.39
N ILE A 96 -13.37 -2.67 18.54
CA ILE A 96 -13.59 -2.68 17.09
C ILE A 96 -13.39 -4.07 16.49
N ALA A 97 -12.46 -4.89 17.01
CA ALA A 97 -12.26 -6.26 16.54
C ALA A 97 -13.43 -7.18 16.94
N GLY A 98 -14.06 -6.95 18.10
CA GLY A 98 -15.12 -7.80 18.66
C GLY A 98 -16.57 -7.46 18.28
N LEU A 99 -16.85 -6.25 17.77
CA LEU A 99 -18.22 -5.83 17.39
C LEU A 99 -18.94 -6.76 16.38
N PRO A 100 -20.28 -6.81 16.38
CA PRO A 100 -21.05 -7.32 15.25
C PRO A 100 -20.83 -6.49 13.97
N ALA A 101 -20.96 -7.12 12.79
CA ALA A 101 -20.72 -6.44 11.52
C ALA A 101 -21.70 -5.28 11.27
N GLU A 102 -22.96 -5.43 11.67
CA GLU A 102 -24.00 -4.40 11.55
C GLU A 102 -23.73 -3.15 12.40
N GLU A 103 -23.00 -3.28 13.51
CA GLU A 103 -22.71 -2.17 14.44
C GLU A 103 -21.35 -1.53 14.19
N ALA A 104 -20.44 -2.25 13.52
CA ALA A 104 -19.04 -1.88 13.37
C ALA A 104 -18.85 -0.48 12.76
N THR A 105 -19.51 -0.17 11.64
CA THR A 105 -19.32 1.11 10.93
C THR A 105 -19.68 2.30 11.81
N THR A 106 -20.86 2.28 12.43
CA THR A 106 -21.34 3.38 13.29
C THR A 106 -20.41 3.57 14.47
N ARG A 107 -19.97 2.48 15.10
CA ARG A 107 -19.10 2.57 16.27
C ARG A 107 -17.68 3.02 15.91
N ILE A 108 -17.12 2.55 14.80
CA ILE A 108 -15.85 3.04 14.24
C ILE A 108 -15.94 4.55 14.02
N GLN A 109 -17.00 5.07 13.39
CA GLN A 109 -17.15 6.51 13.19
C GLN A 109 -17.12 7.30 14.49
N GLN A 110 -17.79 6.82 15.54
CA GLN A 110 -17.80 7.44 16.87
C GLN A 110 -16.41 7.46 17.50
N ILE A 111 -15.69 6.33 17.47
CA ILE A 111 -14.34 6.22 18.04
C ILE A 111 -13.37 7.15 17.29
N TYR A 112 -13.41 7.18 15.95
CA TYR A 112 -12.53 8.02 15.16
C TYR A 112 -12.94 9.51 15.10
N ALA A 113 -14.03 9.90 15.75
CA ALA A 113 -14.45 11.30 15.84
C ALA A 113 -13.52 12.13 16.77
N GLU A 114 -12.83 11.49 17.72
CA GLU A 114 -11.85 12.15 18.58
C GLU A 114 -10.74 12.80 17.75
N PRO A 115 -10.43 14.11 17.90
CA PRO A 115 -9.42 14.77 17.08
C PRO A 115 -8.02 14.15 17.19
N VAL A 116 -7.24 14.28 16.10
CA VAL A 116 -5.81 13.93 16.10
C VAL A 116 -5.05 14.91 16.98
N LYS A 117 -4.12 14.39 17.79
CA LYS A 117 -3.30 15.10 18.77
C LYS A 117 -1.84 15.17 18.30
N PRO A 118 -1.31 16.37 17.96
CA PRO A 118 0.07 16.54 17.47
C PRO A 118 1.15 15.94 18.39
N GLU A 119 0.96 16.04 19.69
CA GLU A 119 1.86 15.49 20.70
C GLU A 119 1.97 13.96 20.61
N LEU A 120 0.85 13.28 20.29
CA LEU A 120 0.84 11.84 20.09
C LEU A 120 1.52 11.45 18.77
N ILE A 121 1.37 12.23 17.68
CA ILE A 121 2.15 12.02 16.45
C ILE A 121 3.64 11.96 16.79
N THR A 122 4.14 12.99 17.48
CA THR A 122 5.54 13.11 17.87
C THR A 122 5.97 11.92 18.74
N GLN A 123 5.17 11.57 19.76
CA GLN A 123 5.46 10.46 20.65
C GLN A 123 5.57 9.12 19.92
N ARG A 124 4.64 8.80 19.01
CA ARG A 124 4.67 7.52 18.29
C ARG A 124 5.82 7.42 17.30
N LEU A 125 6.17 8.51 16.61
CA LEU A 125 7.32 8.52 15.70
C LEU A 125 8.64 8.35 16.47
N HIS A 126 8.77 9.00 17.64
CA HIS A 126 9.92 8.78 18.53
C HIS A 126 9.99 7.36 19.07
N GLU A 127 8.86 6.73 19.40
CA GLU A 127 8.82 5.32 19.84
C GLU A 127 9.42 4.39 18.78
N ILE A 128 9.03 4.55 17.51
CA ILE A 128 9.58 3.79 16.38
C ILE A 128 11.08 4.09 16.20
N ARG A 129 11.45 5.37 16.23
CA ARG A 129 12.85 5.84 16.10
C ARG A 129 13.76 5.22 17.16
N ASN A 130 13.32 5.21 18.42
CA ASN A 130 14.08 4.67 19.54
C ASN A 130 14.33 3.17 19.44
N ALA A 131 13.54 2.45 18.63
CA ALA A 131 13.77 1.04 18.33
C ALA A 131 14.84 0.80 17.25
N GLY A 132 15.38 1.87 16.64
CA GLY A 132 16.47 1.81 15.67
C GLY A 132 16.05 1.36 14.27
N VAL A 133 14.79 1.56 13.90
CA VAL A 133 14.25 1.21 12.57
C VAL A 133 13.81 2.47 11.83
N THR A 134 13.70 2.40 10.50
CA THR A 134 13.22 3.50 9.65
C THR A 134 11.82 3.96 10.07
N VAL A 135 11.65 5.27 10.25
CA VAL A 135 10.43 5.89 10.74
C VAL A 135 9.58 6.35 9.55
N ALA A 136 8.40 5.75 9.37
CA ALA A 136 7.44 6.20 8.37
C ALA A 136 6.04 6.43 8.95
N GLY A 137 5.39 7.49 8.48
CA GLY A 137 4.04 7.85 8.85
C GLY A 137 3.23 8.33 7.65
N ALA A 138 1.92 8.11 7.70
CA ALA A 138 1.00 8.47 6.64
C ALA A 138 -0.04 9.50 7.06
N LEU A 139 -0.27 10.48 6.19
CA LEU A 139 -1.39 11.42 6.27
C LEU A 139 -2.13 11.46 4.94
N SER A 140 -3.42 11.75 4.98
CA SER A 140 -4.20 12.15 3.82
C SER A 140 -3.74 13.50 3.29
N PRO A 141 -4.01 13.85 2.02
CA PRO A 141 -3.68 15.17 1.49
C PRO A 141 -4.22 16.32 2.36
N GLN A 142 -5.44 16.18 2.89
CA GLN A 142 -6.09 17.19 3.73
C GLN A 142 -5.37 17.37 5.07
N ARG A 143 -4.98 16.28 5.74
CA ARG A 143 -4.28 16.35 7.03
C ARG A 143 -2.80 16.66 6.89
N THR A 144 -2.21 16.39 5.73
CA THR A 144 -0.83 16.80 5.43
C THR A 144 -0.68 18.31 5.58
N GLN A 145 -1.58 19.10 4.99
CA GLN A 145 -1.54 20.57 5.13
C GLN A 145 -1.62 21.04 6.59
N GLN A 146 -2.28 20.27 7.47
CA GLN A 146 -2.45 20.60 8.88
C GLN A 146 -1.26 20.18 9.76
N PHE A 147 -0.69 19.00 9.52
CA PHE A 147 0.21 18.36 10.48
C PHE A 147 1.62 18.09 9.94
N TYR A 148 1.94 18.43 8.68
CA TYR A 148 3.25 18.11 8.12
C TYR A 148 4.42 18.62 8.96
N SER A 149 4.33 19.84 9.52
CA SER A 149 5.40 20.41 10.34
C SER A 149 5.66 19.54 11.56
N THR A 150 4.61 19.14 12.28
CA THR A 150 4.72 18.20 13.40
C THR A 150 5.39 16.88 13.00
N VAL A 151 5.04 16.34 11.83
CA VAL A 151 5.61 15.07 11.34
C VAL A 151 7.10 15.22 10.99
N VAL A 152 7.48 16.31 10.33
CA VAL A 152 8.87 16.60 9.95
C VAL A 152 9.71 16.91 11.20
N ASP A 153 9.20 17.75 12.10
CA ASP A 153 9.88 18.13 13.36
C ASP A 153 10.11 16.93 14.28
N ALA A 154 9.21 15.94 14.26
CA ALA A 154 9.37 14.67 14.97
C ALA A 154 10.44 13.74 14.35
N GLY A 155 11.03 14.12 13.22
CA GLY A 155 11.96 13.31 12.45
C GLY A 155 11.25 12.11 11.85
N VAL A 156 10.48 12.30 10.79
CA VAL A 156 10.07 11.19 9.92
C VAL A 156 11.19 10.93 8.89
N ASP A 157 11.47 9.67 8.58
CA ASP A 157 12.48 9.29 7.59
C ASP A 157 11.87 9.19 6.18
N LEU A 158 10.65 8.64 6.09
CA LEU A 158 9.85 8.52 4.87
C LEU A 158 8.41 9.00 5.13
N PHE A 159 7.97 10.03 4.42
CA PHE A 159 6.62 10.58 4.61
C PHE A 159 5.65 10.08 3.53
N VAL A 160 4.51 9.53 3.94
CA VAL A 160 3.53 8.97 3.01
C VAL A 160 2.30 9.87 2.93
N ILE A 161 1.99 10.39 1.75
CA ILE A 161 0.73 11.10 1.47
C ILE A 161 -0.21 10.12 0.78
N ARG A 162 -1.18 9.58 1.54
CA ARG A 162 -2.06 8.51 1.06
C ARG A 162 -3.52 8.91 1.13
N GLY A 163 -4.21 8.87 -0.01
CA GLY A 163 -5.66 8.96 -0.10
C GLY A 163 -6.20 7.90 -1.08
N THR A 164 -7.52 7.66 -1.05
CA THR A 164 -8.16 6.69 -1.95
C THR A 164 -7.91 7.07 -3.42
N VAL A 165 -7.99 8.35 -3.80
CA VAL A 165 -7.59 8.85 -5.12
C VAL A 165 -6.85 10.16 -4.90
N VAL A 166 -5.63 10.27 -5.41
CA VAL A 166 -4.82 11.49 -5.30
C VAL A 166 -4.38 11.92 -6.68
N SER A 167 -4.63 13.19 -7.00
CA SER A 167 -4.12 13.88 -8.18
C SER A 167 -3.10 14.94 -7.77
N ALA A 168 -2.12 15.20 -8.63
CA ALA A 168 -1.14 16.27 -8.40
C ALA A 168 -1.80 17.66 -8.30
N GLU A 169 -2.94 17.83 -8.98
CA GLU A 169 -3.74 19.04 -8.97
C GLU A 169 -5.10 18.73 -8.33
N HIS A 170 -5.40 19.36 -7.19
CA HIS A 170 -6.72 19.36 -6.60
C HIS A 170 -7.33 20.76 -6.77
N VAL A 171 -8.59 20.83 -7.19
CA VAL A 171 -9.31 22.10 -7.35
C VAL A 171 -10.41 22.16 -6.30
N SER A 172 -10.37 23.19 -5.45
CA SER A 172 -11.37 23.43 -4.42
C SER A 172 -11.80 24.90 -4.49
N SER A 173 -13.11 25.14 -4.37
CA SER A 173 -13.69 26.48 -4.31
C SER A 173 -13.82 27.02 -2.87
N GLY A 174 -13.64 26.16 -1.86
CA GLY A 174 -13.87 26.50 -0.45
C GLY A 174 -12.63 26.55 0.44
N GLN A 175 -11.52 25.92 0.02
CA GLN A 175 -10.24 25.91 0.74
C GLN A 175 -9.08 25.86 -0.26
N GLU A 176 -7.95 26.47 0.08
CA GLU A 176 -6.75 26.41 -0.76
C GLU A 176 -6.19 24.99 -0.77
N PRO A 177 -6.20 24.30 -1.93
CA PRO A 177 -5.75 22.91 -2.03
C PRO A 177 -4.23 22.80 -1.83
N LEU A 178 -3.78 21.69 -1.26
CA LEU A 178 -2.35 21.40 -1.15
C LEU A 178 -1.72 21.27 -2.55
N ASN A 179 -0.84 22.20 -2.91
CA ASN A 179 -0.02 22.09 -4.12
C ASN A 179 1.10 21.09 -3.87
N LEU A 180 0.88 19.83 -4.26
CA LEU A 180 1.82 18.74 -4.02
C LEU A 180 3.20 18.98 -4.64
N LYS A 181 3.27 19.64 -5.81
CA LYS A 181 4.56 19.94 -6.45
C LYS A 181 5.40 20.88 -5.60
N LYS A 182 4.82 21.99 -5.14
CA LYS A 182 5.54 22.93 -4.27
C LYS A 182 5.88 22.26 -2.94
N PHE A 183 4.90 21.60 -2.35
CA PHE A 183 5.05 20.96 -1.04
C PHE A 183 6.15 19.90 -1.01
N ILE A 184 6.14 18.95 -1.94
CA ILE A 184 7.12 17.86 -1.99
C ILE A 184 8.51 18.40 -2.35
N TYR A 185 8.60 19.43 -3.18
CA TYR A 185 9.88 20.04 -3.53
C TYR A 185 10.52 20.80 -2.35
N ASP A 186 9.71 21.44 -1.51
CA ASP A 186 10.16 22.20 -0.34
C ASP A 186 10.47 21.31 0.89
N LEU A 187 10.17 20.01 0.82
CA LEU A 187 10.42 19.04 1.90
C LEU A 187 11.79 18.35 1.73
N ASP A 188 12.58 18.34 2.80
CA ASP A 188 13.85 17.60 2.87
C ASP A 188 13.68 16.10 3.19
N VAL A 189 12.44 15.60 3.19
CA VAL A 189 12.09 14.20 3.47
C VAL A 189 11.56 13.55 2.19
N PRO A 190 12.03 12.35 1.81
CA PRO A 190 11.46 11.63 0.67
C PRO A 190 9.99 11.31 0.88
N VAL A 191 9.18 11.69 -0.12
CA VAL A 191 7.72 11.51 -0.09
C VAL A 191 7.27 10.37 -1.00
N ILE A 192 6.46 9.47 -0.45
CA ILE A 192 5.65 8.52 -1.22
C ILE A 192 4.23 9.07 -1.34
N VAL A 193 3.66 9.13 -2.54
CA VAL A 193 2.32 9.74 -2.76
C VAL A 193 1.40 8.87 -3.61
N GLY A 194 0.11 8.80 -3.26
CA GLY A 194 -0.94 8.22 -4.09
C GLY A 194 -2.26 8.08 -3.33
N GLY A 195 -3.29 7.40 -3.83
CA GLY A 195 -3.28 6.42 -4.92
C GLY A 195 -3.48 6.95 -6.34
N ALA A 196 -2.66 6.45 -7.27
CA ALA A 196 -2.82 6.61 -8.71
C ALA A 196 -3.23 5.28 -9.37
N SER A 197 -3.98 5.33 -10.47
CA SER A 197 -4.44 4.11 -11.17
C SER A 197 -4.27 4.15 -12.68
N ASN A 198 -3.67 5.20 -13.22
CA ASN A 198 -3.43 5.38 -14.64
C ASN A 198 -2.12 6.14 -14.89
N TYR A 199 -1.63 6.03 -16.13
CA TYR A 199 -0.40 6.65 -16.61
C TYR A 199 -0.32 8.15 -16.29
N THR A 200 -1.32 8.94 -16.70
CA THR A 200 -1.25 10.41 -16.62
C THR A 200 -1.20 10.90 -15.18
N ALA A 201 -2.04 10.34 -14.31
CA ALA A 201 -2.05 10.69 -12.89
C ALA A 201 -0.70 10.37 -12.24
N ALA A 202 -0.14 9.19 -12.52
CA ALA A 202 1.17 8.80 -11.99
C ALA A 202 2.30 9.70 -12.51
N LEU A 203 2.35 9.99 -13.81
CA LEU A 203 3.36 10.88 -14.39
C LEU A 203 3.33 12.27 -13.75
N HIS A 204 2.14 12.79 -13.49
CA HIS A 204 1.99 14.07 -12.78
C HIS A 204 2.48 13.99 -11.33
N LEU A 205 2.19 12.90 -10.62
CA LEU A 205 2.73 12.69 -9.27
C LEU A 205 4.26 12.56 -9.28
N MET A 206 4.85 11.86 -10.25
CA MET A 206 6.32 11.78 -10.39
C MET A 206 6.95 13.16 -10.59
N ARG A 207 6.34 14.00 -11.44
CA ARG A 207 6.76 15.40 -11.67
C ARG A 207 6.66 16.31 -10.44
N THR A 208 5.96 15.91 -9.38
CA THR A 208 5.98 16.65 -8.10
C THR A 208 7.31 16.52 -7.37
N GLY A 209 8.14 15.53 -7.73
CA GLY A 209 9.36 15.19 -7.01
C GLY A 209 9.17 14.08 -5.97
N ALA A 210 8.11 13.28 -6.08
CA ALA A 210 7.93 12.12 -5.22
C ALA A 210 9.06 11.08 -5.40
N ALA A 211 9.46 10.44 -4.30
CA ALA A 211 10.39 9.29 -4.31
C ALA A 211 9.68 7.99 -4.71
N GLY A 212 8.37 7.90 -4.44
CA GLY A 212 7.53 6.77 -4.84
C GLY A 212 6.08 7.15 -5.11
N VAL A 213 5.40 6.36 -5.94
CA VAL A 213 3.98 6.49 -6.24
C VAL A 213 3.23 5.23 -5.81
N LEU A 214 2.17 5.41 -5.01
CA LEU A 214 1.24 4.33 -4.66
C LEU A 214 0.28 4.06 -5.82
N VAL A 215 0.19 2.81 -6.25
CA VAL A 215 -0.69 2.35 -7.32
C VAL A 215 -1.87 1.60 -6.76
N GLY A 216 -3.08 2.00 -7.14
CA GLY A 216 -4.30 1.49 -6.56
C GLY A 216 -4.81 2.40 -5.44
N PHE A 217 -5.94 2.00 -4.85
CA PHE A 217 -6.70 2.83 -3.93
C PHE A 217 -6.68 2.29 -2.49
N GLY A 218 -5.79 1.32 -2.22
CA GLY A 218 -5.71 0.64 -0.94
C GLY A 218 -6.94 -0.20 -0.60
N GLY A 219 -6.88 -0.85 0.56
CA GLY A 219 -8.05 -1.43 1.21
C GLY A 219 -8.74 -2.55 0.43
N GLY A 220 -8.12 -3.26 -0.51
CA GLY A 220 -8.81 -4.22 -1.39
C GLY A 220 -9.79 -5.18 -0.70
N ALA A 221 -9.43 -5.78 0.44
CA ALA A 221 -10.29 -6.70 1.20
C ALA A 221 -11.39 -6.01 2.05
N VAL A 222 -11.29 -4.69 2.23
CA VAL A 222 -12.14 -3.88 3.11
C VAL A 222 -12.84 -2.76 2.35
N SER A 223 -12.53 -2.53 1.08
CA SER A 223 -12.99 -1.37 0.32
C SER A 223 -14.37 -1.61 -0.28
N ALA A 224 -15.23 -0.62 -0.12
CA ALA A 224 -16.54 -0.52 -0.75
C ALA A 224 -16.54 0.52 -1.89
N THR A 225 -15.42 1.16 -2.22
CA THR A 225 -15.36 2.29 -3.17
C THR A 225 -16.04 2.00 -4.51
N ARG A 226 -15.86 0.79 -5.05
CA ARG A 226 -16.55 0.36 -6.28
C ARG A 226 -18.07 0.36 -6.11
N GLN A 227 -18.56 -0.19 -5.00
CA GLN A 227 -20.00 -0.30 -4.74
C GLN A 227 -20.62 1.05 -4.39
N THR A 228 -19.91 1.88 -3.60
CA THR A 228 -20.41 3.16 -3.12
C THR A 228 -20.38 4.24 -4.19
N ILE A 229 -19.30 4.33 -4.99
CA ILE A 229 -19.10 5.44 -5.95
C ILE A 229 -18.70 5.00 -7.36
N GLY A 230 -18.66 3.70 -7.66
CA GLY A 230 -18.35 3.19 -9.01
C GLY A 230 -16.89 3.30 -9.43
N VAL A 231 -15.97 3.65 -8.52
CA VAL A 231 -14.55 3.85 -8.82
C VAL A 231 -13.74 2.62 -8.39
N GLN A 232 -12.92 2.09 -9.31
CA GLN A 232 -12.05 0.94 -9.07
C GLN A 232 -10.81 0.98 -9.97
N ALA A 233 -9.67 0.50 -9.47
CA ALA A 233 -8.47 0.27 -10.26
C ALA A 233 -8.35 -1.22 -10.64
N PRO A 234 -8.32 -1.58 -11.93
CA PRO A 234 -7.92 -2.92 -12.36
C PRO A 234 -6.42 -3.09 -12.14
N MET A 235 -6.04 -3.69 -11.01
CA MET A 235 -4.67 -3.59 -10.47
C MET A 235 -3.58 -4.07 -11.42
N ALA A 236 -3.80 -5.10 -12.24
CA ALA A 236 -2.76 -5.54 -13.16
C ALA A 236 -2.49 -4.49 -14.24
N THR A 237 -3.55 -3.92 -14.83
CA THR A 237 -3.44 -2.83 -15.79
C THR A 237 -2.89 -1.55 -15.15
N ALA A 238 -3.35 -1.20 -13.95
CA ALA A 238 -2.91 0.00 -13.26
C ALA A 238 -1.40 -0.02 -12.96
N ILE A 239 -0.87 -1.14 -12.44
CA ILE A 239 0.56 -1.28 -12.15
C ILE A 239 1.38 -1.16 -13.45
N ALA A 240 0.97 -1.84 -14.51
CA ALA A 240 1.67 -1.77 -15.80
C ALA A 240 1.66 -0.35 -16.40
N ASP A 241 0.52 0.34 -16.37
CA ASP A 241 0.41 1.72 -16.88
C ASP A 241 1.29 2.70 -16.08
N VAL A 242 1.33 2.56 -14.75
CA VAL A 242 2.17 3.39 -13.89
C VAL A 242 3.66 3.06 -14.07
N ALA A 243 3.99 1.78 -14.25
CA ALA A 243 5.35 1.35 -14.54
C ALA A 243 5.88 1.92 -15.87
N GLU A 244 5.02 2.10 -16.88
CA GLU A 244 5.36 2.80 -18.12
C GLU A 244 5.49 4.31 -17.90
N ALA A 245 4.60 4.93 -17.11
CA ALA A 245 4.74 6.34 -16.73
C ALA A 245 6.08 6.62 -16.04
N ARG A 246 6.53 5.72 -15.16
CA ARG A 246 7.86 5.79 -14.53
C ARG A 246 8.97 5.74 -15.58
N ARG A 247 8.85 4.86 -16.56
CA ARG A 247 9.87 4.71 -17.61
C ARG A 247 10.02 6.00 -18.41
N ASP A 248 8.91 6.57 -18.87
CA ASP A 248 8.92 7.83 -19.62
C ASP A 248 9.39 8.99 -18.74
N TYR A 249 9.01 9.03 -17.47
CA TYR A 249 9.51 10.04 -16.53
C TYR A 249 11.02 9.92 -16.30
N MET A 250 11.56 8.71 -16.22
CA MET A 250 12.99 8.48 -16.07
C MET A 250 13.75 9.02 -17.29
N ASP A 251 13.22 8.85 -18.50
CA ASP A 251 13.78 9.45 -19.71
C ASP A 251 13.64 10.98 -19.71
N GLU A 252 12.47 11.52 -19.33
CA GLU A 252 12.20 12.97 -19.22
C GLU A 252 13.11 13.68 -18.22
N SER A 253 13.35 13.05 -17.07
CA SER A 253 14.11 13.62 -15.95
C SER A 253 15.62 13.40 -16.03
N GLY A 254 16.11 12.68 -17.05
CA GLY A 254 17.53 12.36 -17.19
C GLY A 254 18.04 11.28 -16.23
N GLY A 255 17.16 10.38 -15.77
CA GLY A 255 17.54 9.19 -14.99
C GLY A 255 16.91 9.10 -13.60
N ARG A 256 15.97 9.97 -13.23
CA ARG A 256 15.33 9.88 -11.91
C ARG A 256 14.36 8.71 -11.86
N TYR A 257 14.69 7.72 -11.03
CA TYR A 257 13.87 6.53 -10.85
C TYR A 257 12.87 6.72 -9.70
N VAL A 258 11.58 6.85 -10.02
CA VAL A 258 10.51 6.94 -9.02
C VAL A 258 9.96 5.54 -8.74
N GLN A 259 9.93 5.13 -7.47
CA GLN A 259 9.48 3.80 -7.09
C GLN A 259 7.99 3.61 -7.35
N VAL A 260 7.60 2.46 -7.90
CA VAL A 260 6.20 2.07 -8.09
C VAL A 260 5.79 1.11 -6.99
N ILE A 261 4.86 1.51 -6.14
CA ILE A 261 4.47 0.74 -4.96
C ILE A 261 3.02 0.31 -5.14
N ALA A 262 2.77 -0.99 -5.23
CA ALA A 262 1.41 -1.49 -5.41
C ALA A 262 0.64 -1.50 -4.07
N ASP A 263 -0.53 -0.85 -4.01
CA ASP A 263 -1.36 -0.69 -2.81
C ASP A 263 -2.81 -1.12 -3.07
N GLY A 264 -3.09 -2.39 -2.78
CA GLY A 264 -4.43 -2.98 -2.81
C GLY A 264 -4.56 -4.18 -3.75
N GLY A 265 -5.37 -5.17 -3.35
CA GLY A 265 -5.63 -6.36 -4.17
C GLY A 265 -4.63 -7.52 -4.00
N MET A 266 -3.67 -7.42 -3.07
CA MET A 266 -2.70 -8.50 -2.77
C MET A 266 -3.11 -9.29 -1.53
N GLY A 267 -4.23 -10.01 -1.62
CA GLY A 267 -4.75 -10.83 -0.52
C GLY A 267 -3.96 -12.12 -0.28
N ASP A 268 -3.17 -12.55 -1.27
CA ASP A 268 -2.39 -13.78 -1.31
C ASP A 268 -1.00 -13.53 -1.92
N SER A 269 -0.09 -14.50 -1.72
CA SER A 269 1.28 -14.43 -2.18
C SER A 269 1.41 -14.44 -3.71
N GLY A 270 0.49 -15.08 -4.43
CA GLY A 270 0.48 -15.08 -5.89
C GLY A 270 0.20 -13.68 -6.46
N SER A 271 -0.79 -12.99 -5.90
CA SER A 271 -1.12 -11.60 -6.21
C SER A 271 0.03 -10.64 -5.86
N PHE A 272 0.70 -10.86 -4.73
CA PHE A 272 1.93 -10.15 -4.35
C PHE A 272 3.05 -10.31 -5.39
N VAL A 273 3.32 -11.55 -5.82
CA VAL A 273 4.35 -11.84 -6.84
C VAL A 273 3.98 -11.24 -8.20
N LYS A 274 2.71 -11.38 -8.62
CA LYS A 274 2.21 -10.81 -9.88
C LYS A 274 2.36 -9.28 -9.90
N ALA A 275 2.12 -8.60 -8.79
CA ALA A 275 2.28 -7.14 -8.70
C ALA A 275 3.73 -6.70 -8.99
N LEU A 276 4.72 -7.40 -8.41
CA LEU A 276 6.14 -7.12 -8.66
C LEU A 276 6.53 -7.45 -10.11
N ALA A 277 6.06 -8.58 -10.64
CA ALA A 277 6.25 -8.95 -12.04
C ALA A 277 5.69 -7.91 -13.04
N LEU A 278 4.60 -7.22 -12.68
CA LEU A 278 3.95 -6.21 -13.54
C LEU A 278 4.65 -4.85 -13.56
N GLY A 279 5.68 -4.65 -12.73
CA GLY A 279 6.44 -3.39 -12.71
C GLY A 279 6.47 -2.67 -11.37
N ALA A 280 5.86 -3.22 -10.31
CA ALA A 280 6.02 -2.68 -8.97
C ALA A 280 7.43 -2.98 -8.43
N ASP A 281 8.00 -2.04 -7.68
CA ASP A 281 9.27 -2.15 -6.98
C ASP A 281 9.06 -2.61 -5.52
N ALA A 282 7.91 -2.28 -4.93
CA ALA A 282 7.47 -2.77 -3.63
C ALA A 282 5.94 -2.91 -3.54
N VAL A 283 5.45 -3.56 -2.48
CA VAL A 283 4.01 -3.76 -2.25
C VAL A 283 3.62 -3.32 -0.84
N MET A 284 2.55 -2.55 -0.74
CA MET A 284 1.90 -2.19 0.51
C MET A 284 0.86 -3.25 0.90
N LEU A 285 1.11 -3.98 1.99
CA LEU A 285 0.27 -5.07 2.47
C LEU A 285 -0.62 -4.63 3.63
N GLY A 286 -1.93 -4.82 3.48
CA GLY A 286 -2.92 -4.64 4.53
C GLY A 286 -3.43 -5.98 5.04
N ALA A 287 -4.37 -6.58 4.30
CA ALA A 287 -5.04 -7.82 4.69
C ALA A 287 -4.10 -8.99 5.04
N PRO A 288 -2.98 -9.25 4.33
CA PRO A 288 -2.05 -10.30 4.75
C PRO A 288 -1.47 -10.07 6.14
N LEU A 289 -1.05 -8.84 6.45
CA LEU A 289 -0.47 -8.49 7.74
C LEU A 289 -1.51 -8.45 8.85
N ALA A 290 -2.76 -8.11 8.55
CA ALA A 290 -3.88 -8.19 9.49
C ALA A 290 -4.17 -9.63 9.99
N ARG A 291 -3.64 -10.66 9.29
CA ARG A 291 -3.73 -12.06 9.72
C ARG A 291 -2.61 -12.49 10.66
N ALA A 292 -1.65 -11.61 10.95
CA ALA A 292 -0.61 -11.88 11.94
C ALA A 292 -1.19 -11.88 13.36
N THR A 293 -0.66 -12.70 14.25
CA THR A 293 -1.06 -12.73 15.66
C THR A 293 -0.83 -11.40 16.38
N GLU A 294 0.16 -10.64 15.94
CA GLU A 294 0.59 -9.36 16.47
C GLU A 294 -0.26 -8.20 15.92
N ALA A 295 -1.05 -8.43 14.87
CA ALA A 295 -1.85 -7.39 14.25
C ALA A 295 -2.92 -6.88 15.23
N PRO A 296 -3.07 -5.55 15.42
CA PRO A 296 -4.02 -5.02 16.39
C PRO A 296 -5.48 -5.36 16.07
N GLY A 297 -5.79 -5.62 14.79
CA GLY A 297 -7.12 -6.03 14.35
C GLY A 297 -7.52 -7.45 14.76
N LYS A 298 -6.61 -8.28 15.31
CA LYS A 298 -6.88 -9.64 15.83
C LYS A 298 -7.65 -10.53 14.84
N GLY A 299 -7.20 -10.56 13.59
CA GLY A 299 -7.86 -11.31 12.50
C GLY A 299 -9.06 -10.59 11.86
N THR A 300 -9.33 -9.35 12.27
CA THR A 300 -10.21 -8.42 11.56
C THR A 300 -9.40 -7.28 10.94
N HIS A 301 -9.95 -6.65 9.90
CA HIS A 301 -9.27 -5.64 9.11
C HIS A 301 -10.23 -4.52 8.73
N TRP A 302 -9.77 -3.28 8.80
CA TRP A 302 -10.47 -2.10 8.30
C TRP A 302 -9.44 -1.03 7.90
N GLY A 303 -9.80 -0.21 6.92
CA GLY A 303 -9.00 0.92 6.44
C GLY A 303 -9.59 2.27 6.83
N ALA A 304 -8.91 3.35 6.44
CA ALA A 304 -9.35 4.73 6.69
C ALA A 304 -10.72 5.04 6.03
N GLU A 305 -11.09 4.30 5.00
CA GLU A 305 -12.37 4.44 4.31
C GLU A 305 -13.58 4.06 5.19
N ALA A 306 -13.39 3.18 6.18
CA ALA A 306 -14.44 2.74 7.08
C ALA A 306 -14.80 3.81 8.14
N ARG A 307 -13.87 4.73 8.45
CA ARG A 307 -14.03 5.78 9.47
C ARG A 307 -14.53 7.11 8.92
N HIS A 308 -14.88 7.18 7.64
CA HIS A 308 -15.39 8.41 7.05
C HIS A 308 -16.77 8.77 7.64
N GLN A 309 -16.92 9.98 8.16
CA GLN A 309 -18.04 10.37 9.03
C GLN A 309 -19.41 10.39 8.33
N THR A 310 -19.47 10.76 7.05
CA THR A 310 -20.75 10.91 6.33
C THR A 310 -20.96 9.85 5.24
N LEU A 311 -19.91 9.51 4.50
CA LEU A 311 -19.93 8.50 3.45
C LEU A 311 -18.83 7.45 3.66
N PRO A 312 -19.04 6.44 4.53
CA PRO A 312 -18.12 5.32 4.67
C PRO A 312 -18.00 4.57 3.35
N ARG A 313 -16.76 4.26 2.97
CA ARG A 313 -16.40 3.55 1.73
C ARG A 313 -15.60 2.28 2.02
N GLY A 314 -15.69 1.80 3.25
CA GLY A 314 -15.01 0.58 3.68
C GLY A 314 -15.79 -0.14 4.76
N TYR A 315 -15.48 -1.42 4.90
CA TYR A 315 -16.03 -2.33 5.88
C TYR A 315 -14.97 -2.70 6.90
N ARG A 316 -15.43 -3.18 8.05
CA ARG A 316 -14.60 -4.04 8.88
C ARG A 316 -14.86 -5.49 8.47
N THR A 317 -13.82 -6.19 8.03
CA THR A 317 -13.89 -7.53 7.47
C THR A 317 -13.07 -8.51 8.30
N THR A 318 -13.57 -9.73 8.50
CA THR A 318 -12.78 -10.81 9.10
C THR A 318 -11.86 -11.44 8.06
N VAL A 319 -10.56 -11.42 8.32
CA VAL A 319 -9.52 -12.03 7.47
C VAL A 319 -8.92 -13.30 8.09
N GLY A 320 -9.22 -13.55 9.37
CA GLY A 320 -8.68 -14.67 10.16
C GLY A 320 -7.24 -14.42 10.62
N THR A 321 -6.74 -15.29 11.51
CA THR A 321 -5.35 -15.29 11.96
C THR A 321 -4.67 -16.54 11.44
N VAL A 322 -3.48 -16.42 10.83
CA VAL A 322 -2.79 -17.53 10.15
C VAL A 322 -1.42 -17.86 10.73
N GLY A 323 -0.86 -16.99 11.57
CA GLY A 323 0.45 -17.18 12.20
C GLY A 323 1.03 -15.89 12.73
N SER A 324 2.28 -15.92 13.18
CA SER A 324 3.05 -14.72 13.53
C SER A 324 3.36 -13.86 12.31
N LEU A 325 3.74 -12.61 12.53
CA LEU A 325 4.20 -11.70 11.48
C LEU A 325 5.39 -12.29 10.71
N GLU A 326 6.31 -12.94 11.43
CA GLU A 326 7.45 -13.66 10.84
C GLU A 326 6.98 -14.80 9.92
N GLN A 327 6.01 -15.61 10.36
CA GLN A 327 5.46 -16.68 9.53
C GLN A 327 4.71 -16.16 8.31
N VAL A 328 3.97 -15.05 8.45
CA VAL A 328 3.27 -14.41 7.32
C VAL A 328 4.28 -13.96 6.26
N LEU A 329 5.39 -13.35 6.65
CA LEU A 329 6.38 -12.83 5.70
C LEU A 329 7.36 -13.91 5.19
N PHE A 330 7.94 -14.69 6.10
CA PHE A 330 9.09 -15.58 5.83
C PHE A 330 8.80 -17.06 6.02
N GLY A 331 7.64 -17.41 6.59
CA GLY A 331 7.24 -18.79 6.83
C GLY A 331 7.86 -19.41 8.09
N PRO A 332 7.88 -20.75 8.19
CA PRO A 332 7.37 -21.70 7.19
C PRO A 332 5.85 -21.56 6.98
N SER A 333 5.39 -21.90 5.77
CA SER A 333 3.96 -22.10 5.52
C SER A 333 3.59 -23.55 5.85
N HIS A 334 2.42 -23.74 6.45
CA HIS A 334 1.84 -25.06 6.70
C HIS A 334 0.58 -25.32 5.84
N GLU A 335 0.15 -24.35 5.05
CA GLU A 335 -1.05 -24.40 4.22
C GLU A 335 -0.75 -23.98 2.77
N ALA A 336 -1.41 -24.60 1.80
CA ALA A 336 -1.24 -24.32 0.38
C ALA A 336 -2.21 -23.25 -0.15
N ASP A 337 -2.47 -22.21 0.64
CA ASP A 337 -3.47 -21.17 0.35
C ASP A 337 -2.88 -19.79 0.06
N GLY A 338 -1.55 -19.67 0.07
CA GLY A 338 -0.83 -18.43 -0.24
C GLY A 338 -1.00 -17.33 0.80
N LYS A 339 -1.42 -17.63 2.04
CA LYS A 339 -1.60 -16.63 3.10
C LYS A 339 -0.38 -16.41 4.00
N THR A 340 0.67 -17.21 3.87
CA THR A 340 1.93 -17.09 4.62
C THR A 340 3.14 -17.28 3.71
N ASN A 341 4.33 -16.97 4.21
CA ASN A 341 5.60 -17.06 3.49
C ASN A 341 5.63 -16.31 2.15
N PHE A 342 5.21 -15.04 2.17
CA PHE A 342 5.19 -14.17 0.98
C PHE A 342 6.57 -14.01 0.33
N ILE A 343 7.62 -13.90 1.13
CA ILE A 343 9.00 -13.72 0.65
C ILE A 343 9.54 -15.01 0.05
N GLY A 344 9.27 -16.16 0.67
CA GLY A 344 9.62 -17.45 0.07
C GLY A 344 8.88 -17.71 -1.24
N ALA A 345 7.61 -17.31 -1.34
CA ALA A 345 6.85 -17.39 -2.59
C ALA A 345 7.47 -16.51 -3.70
N LEU A 346 7.90 -15.30 -3.35
CA LEU A 346 8.59 -14.40 -4.28
C LEU A 346 9.93 -14.97 -4.74
N LYS A 347 10.78 -15.43 -3.82
CA LYS A 347 12.06 -16.06 -4.16
C LYS A 347 11.85 -17.27 -5.07
N ARG A 348 10.88 -18.14 -4.72
CA ARG A 348 10.54 -19.32 -5.53
C ARG A 348 10.06 -18.93 -6.93
N ALA A 349 9.19 -17.91 -7.05
CA ALA A 349 8.68 -17.46 -8.33
C ALA A 349 9.79 -16.88 -9.22
N MET A 350 10.62 -15.97 -8.70
CA MET A 350 11.76 -15.41 -9.43
C MET A 350 12.73 -16.53 -9.86
N ALA A 351 13.10 -17.41 -8.94
CA ALA A 351 14.03 -18.51 -9.21
C ALA A 351 13.52 -19.46 -10.31
N SER A 352 12.27 -19.91 -10.19
CA SER A 352 11.64 -20.81 -11.18
C SER A 352 11.38 -20.15 -12.54
N THR A 353 11.39 -18.82 -12.60
CA THR A 353 11.24 -18.06 -13.84
C THR A 353 12.57 -17.48 -14.35
N GLY A 354 13.68 -17.71 -13.65
CA GLY A 354 15.04 -17.39 -14.11
C GLY A 354 15.60 -16.04 -13.67
N TYR A 355 14.93 -15.35 -12.76
CA TYR A 355 15.28 -14.02 -12.26
C TYR A 355 15.91 -14.11 -10.86
N VAL A 356 16.78 -13.14 -10.54
CA VAL A 356 17.53 -13.09 -9.28
C VAL A 356 17.29 -11.80 -8.48
N ASP A 357 16.51 -10.87 -9.01
CA ASP A 357 16.16 -9.62 -8.35
C ASP A 357 14.83 -9.08 -8.91
N VAL A 358 14.16 -8.26 -8.09
CA VAL A 358 12.83 -7.69 -8.41
C VAL A 358 12.86 -6.87 -9.70
N LYS A 359 13.92 -6.08 -9.92
CA LYS A 359 13.97 -5.16 -11.07
C LYS A 359 14.00 -5.91 -12.39
N ASN A 360 14.80 -6.97 -12.48
CA ASN A 360 14.84 -7.82 -13.66
C ASN A 360 13.58 -8.67 -13.78
N PHE A 361 12.98 -9.09 -12.66
CA PHE A 361 11.73 -9.86 -12.65
C PHE A 361 10.53 -9.11 -13.26
N GLN A 362 10.53 -7.77 -13.23
CA GLN A 362 9.56 -6.94 -13.95
C GLN A 362 9.52 -7.18 -15.48
N ARG A 363 10.52 -7.88 -16.04
CA ARG A 363 10.59 -8.24 -17.47
C ARG A 363 10.09 -9.67 -17.74
N CYS A 364 9.53 -10.35 -16.75
CA CYS A 364 9.03 -11.71 -16.93
C CYS A 364 7.91 -11.78 -17.96
N GLY A 365 7.83 -12.91 -18.67
CA GLY A 365 6.73 -13.15 -19.60
C GLY A 365 5.43 -13.26 -18.81
N MET A 366 4.37 -12.61 -19.29
CA MET A 366 3.04 -12.69 -18.68
C MET A 366 2.00 -12.98 -19.75
N VAL A 367 0.92 -13.66 -19.35
CA VAL A 367 -0.25 -13.93 -20.18
C VAL A 367 -1.50 -13.43 -19.50
N VAL A 368 -2.46 -13.01 -20.33
CA VAL A 368 -3.84 -12.78 -19.91
C VAL A 368 -4.55 -14.13 -19.94
N ASN A 369 -4.99 -14.59 -18.78
CA ASN A 369 -5.74 -15.82 -18.60
C ASN A 369 -6.84 -15.54 -17.58
N PRO A 370 -7.97 -14.95 -18.00
CA PRO A 370 -9.04 -14.59 -17.09
C PRO A 370 -9.60 -15.88 -16.48
N TYR A 371 -9.25 -16.16 -15.23
CA TYR A 371 -9.78 -17.30 -14.51
C TYR A 371 -11.27 -17.02 -14.30
N SER A 372 -12.13 -17.79 -14.98
CA SER A 372 -13.51 -17.89 -14.55
C SER A 372 -13.47 -18.58 -13.19
N SER A 373 -13.79 -17.85 -12.11
CA SER A 373 -14.02 -18.47 -10.81
C SER A 373 -15.02 -19.61 -11.01
N ARG A 374 -14.55 -20.85 -10.82
CA ARG A 374 -15.44 -22.03 -10.82
C ARG A 374 -16.33 -22.01 -9.58
#